data_AF-A0A6N7JKG3-F1
#
_entry.id   AF-A0A6N7JKG3-F1
#
_cell.length_a   1.000
_cell.length_b   1.000
_cell.length_c   1.000
_cell.angle_alpha   90.00
_cell.angle_beta   90.00
_cell.angle_gamma   90.00
#
_symmetry.space_group_name_H-M   'P 1'
#
loop_
_entity.id
_entity.type
_entity.pdbx_description
1 polymer ?
#
loop_
_entity_poly.entity_id
_entity_poly.type
_entity_poly.pdbx_seq_one_letter_code
_entity_poly.pdbx_strand_id
1 'polypeptide(L)'
;MHKTTKAALIAAALIAAPATAAFAQTDPLENLSQPGRDAYAVYLKLSSPKAFAVAEDGAIGYSASDDSATARANALARCGEVTKDDCRIFSVDGQTVAEVKGLSPELAQLARDNTDAADLKGEVLADYQKAEGAKAIAMSSDGAFGWVVRDNEEQARQDALAQCQTYGKECSIQASAPAMKN
;
A
#
# COMPACT_ATOMS: atom_id res chain seq x y z
N MET A 1 8.07 5.63 71.83
CA MET A 1 8.51 5.31 70.45
C MET A 1 7.39 4.57 69.74
N HIS A 2 6.53 5.28 68.98
CA HIS A 2 5.59 4.65 68.04
C HIS A 2 5.59 5.47 66.76
N LYS A 3 6.13 4.89 65.68
CA LYS A 3 6.21 5.49 64.34
C LYS A 3 4.84 5.42 63.68
N THR A 4 4.24 6.57 63.40
CA THR A 4 3.09 6.71 62.49
C THR A 4 3.58 6.75 61.04
N THR A 5 3.37 5.67 60.30
CA THR A 5 3.64 5.63 58.85
C THR A 5 2.40 6.13 58.11
N LYS A 6 2.46 7.35 57.57
CA LYS A 6 1.47 7.83 56.60
C LYS A 6 1.77 7.21 55.25
N ALA A 7 0.85 6.39 54.73
CA ALA A 7 0.90 5.89 53.36
C ALA A 7 0.69 7.07 52.39
N ALA A 8 1.68 7.33 51.53
CA ALA A 8 1.55 8.29 50.45
C ALA A 8 0.87 7.60 49.25
N LEU A 9 -0.32 8.07 48.89
CA LEU A 9 -0.98 7.76 47.62
C LEU A 9 -0.21 8.48 46.50
N ILE A 10 0.50 7.73 45.68
CA ILE A 10 1.08 8.25 44.43
C ILE A 10 -0.01 8.14 43.36
N ALA A 11 -0.51 9.30 42.93
CA ALA A 11 -1.42 9.40 41.79
C ALA A 11 -0.66 9.01 40.51
N ALA A 12 -1.12 7.96 39.83
CA ALA A 12 -0.62 7.58 38.52
C ALA A 12 -1.08 8.62 37.49
N ALA A 13 -0.14 9.39 36.94
CA ALA A 13 -0.39 10.24 35.79
C ALA A 13 -0.63 9.35 34.56
N LEU A 14 -1.86 9.32 34.07
CA LEU A 14 -2.21 8.74 32.77
C LEU A 14 -1.56 9.60 31.69
N ILE A 15 -0.44 9.13 31.15
CA ILE A 15 0.14 9.66 29.91
C ILE A 15 -0.84 9.29 28.80
N ALA A 16 -1.63 10.26 28.34
CA ALA A 16 -2.42 10.10 27.12
C ALA A 16 -1.44 9.99 25.94
N ALA A 17 -1.30 8.79 25.38
CA ALA A 17 -0.59 8.61 24.13
C ALA A 17 -1.26 9.46 23.04
N PRO A 18 -0.49 10.09 22.13
CA PRO A 18 -1.09 10.78 21.00
C PRO A 18 -1.85 9.73 20.18
N ALA A 19 -3.13 9.97 19.93
CA ALA A 19 -3.87 9.22 18.92
C ALA A 19 -3.09 9.38 17.62
N THR A 20 -2.51 8.29 17.12
CA THR A 20 -2.04 8.20 15.75
C THR A 20 -3.18 8.70 14.88
N ALA A 21 -2.93 9.78 14.13
CA ALA A 21 -3.91 10.33 13.21
C ALA A 21 -4.33 9.18 12.27
N ALA A 22 -5.56 8.71 12.44
CA ALA A 22 -6.15 7.75 11.54
C ALA A 22 -6.22 8.46 10.19
N PHE A 23 -5.39 8.03 9.25
CA PHE A 23 -5.51 8.45 7.86
C PHE A 23 -6.94 8.11 7.44
N ALA A 24 -7.76 9.13 7.23
CA ALA A 24 -9.13 8.95 6.77
C ALA A 24 -9.09 8.42 5.33
N GLN A 25 -8.95 7.11 5.21
CA GLN A 25 -9.21 6.35 4.00
C GLN A 25 -10.69 6.59 3.68
N THR A 26 -10.96 7.37 2.64
CA THR A 26 -12.27 7.32 1.99
C THR A 26 -12.33 5.93 1.39
N ASP A 27 -13.16 5.06 1.96
CA ASP A 27 -13.29 3.70 1.48
C ASP A 27 -14.01 3.76 0.12
N PRO A 28 -13.36 3.43 -1.01
CA PRO A 28 -14.01 3.40 -2.31
C PRO A 28 -15.26 2.52 -2.34
N LEU A 29 -15.38 1.56 -1.41
CA LEU A 29 -16.59 0.76 -1.21
C LEU A 29 -17.81 1.60 -0.77
N GLU A 30 -17.60 2.73 -0.08
CA GLU A 30 -18.68 3.66 0.27
C GLU A 30 -19.30 4.31 -0.96
N ASN A 31 -18.51 4.49 -2.02
CA ASN A 31 -18.96 5.06 -3.30
C ASN A 31 -19.55 4.00 -4.25
N LEU A 32 -19.44 2.71 -3.93
CA LEU A 32 -20.02 1.68 -4.77
C LEU A 32 -21.55 1.74 -4.75
N SER A 33 -22.14 1.53 -5.92
CA SER A 33 -23.57 1.22 -6.02
C SER A 33 -23.88 -0.14 -5.36
N GLN A 34 -25.17 -0.43 -5.10
CA GLN A 34 -25.55 -1.75 -4.57
C GLN A 34 -25.05 -2.92 -5.44
N PRO A 35 -25.16 -2.87 -6.79
CA PRO A 35 -24.54 -3.87 -7.66
C PRO A 35 -23.03 -4.02 -7.47
N GLY A 36 -22.31 -2.92 -7.27
CA GLY A 36 -20.87 -2.95 -7.00
C GLY A 36 -20.52 -3.68 -5.71
N ARG A 37 -21.29 -3.46 -4.63
CA ARG A 37 -21.14 -4.18 -3.35
C ARG A 37 -21.44 -5.67 -3.49
N ASP A 38 -22.48 -6.03 -4.22
CA ASP A 38 -22.84 -7.43 -4.46
C ASP A 38 -21.76 -8.14 -5.27
N ALA A 39 -21.20 -7.47 -6.28
CA ALA A 39 -20.07 -7.96 -7.06
C ALA A 39 -18.80 -8.12 -6.20
N TYR A 40 -18.53 -7.20 -5.26
CA TYR A 40 -17.43 -7.34 -4.31
C TYR A 40 -17.61 -8.59 -3.42
N ALA A 41 -18.84 -8.86 -2.96
CA ALA A 41 -19.14 -10.08 -2.20
C ALA A 41 -18.96 -11.37 -3.02
N VAL A 42 -19.17 -11.32 -4.34
CA VAL A 42 -18.84 -12.43 -5.26
C VAL A 42 -17.33 -12.57 -5.40
N TYR A 43 -16.61 -11.48 -5.62
CA TYR A 43 -15.16 -11.44 -5.72
C TYR A 43 -14.47 -12.09 -4.51
N LEU A 44 -14.92 -11.79 -3.29
CA LEU A 44 -14.34 -12.35 -2.07
C LEU A 44 -14.41 -13.89 -1.99
N LYS A 45 -15.31 -14.51 -2.73
CA LYS A 45 -15.49 -15.98 -2.77
C LYS A 45 -14.61 -16.67 -3.82
N LEU A 46 -13.93 -15.91 -4.68
CA LEU A 46 -13.06 -16.49 -5.71
C LEU A 46 -11.78 -17.06 -5.08
N SER A 47 -11.24 -18.11 -5.69
CA SER A 47 -9.90 -18.61 -5.38
C SER A 47 -8.86 -17.56 -5.71
N SER A 48 -7.81 -17.49 -4.89
CA SER A 48 -6.63 -16.70 -5.17
C SER A 48 -5.68 -17.43 -6.13
N PRO A 49 -4.88 -16.73 -6.96
CA PRO A 49 -4.80 -15.27 -7.10
C PRO A 49 -6.04 -14.58 -7.70
N LYS A 50 -6.45 -13.44 -7.11
CA LYS A 50 -7.61 -12.64 -7.57
C LYS A 50 -7.41 -11.14 -7.40
N ALA A 51 -8.03 -10.35 -8.26
CA ALA A 51 -8.01 -8.89 -8.19
C ALA A 51 -9.39 -8.28 -8.45
N PHE A 52 -9.62 -7.12 -7.85
CA PHE A 52 -10.82 -6.28 -8.00
C PHE A 52 -10.39 -4.85 -8.30
N ALA A 53 -10.93 -4.28 -9.37
CA ALA A 53 -10.71 -2.93 -9.83
C ALA A 53 -11.98 -2.10 -9.69
N VAL A 54 -11.80 -0.81 -9.44
CA VAL A 54 -12.87 0.19 -9.32
C VAL A 54 -12.46 1.48 -10.04
N ALA A 55 -13.42 2.20 -10.61
CA ALA A 55 -13.24 3.55 -11.14
C ALA A 55 -13.98 4.59 -10.26
N GLU A 56 -13.73 5.88 -10.48
CA GLU A 56 -14.32 6.96 -9.67
C GLU A 56 -15.84 7.04 -9.81
N ASP A 57 -16.38 6.77 -11.00
CA ASP A 57 -17.82 6.65 -11.26
C ASP A 57 -18.49 5.40 -10.64
N GLY A 58 -17.71 4.53 -9.99
CA GLY A 58 -18.18 3.31 -9.35
C GLY A 58 -18.29 2.10 -10.30
N ALA A 59 -17.78 2.20 -11.53
CA ALA A 59 -17.57 1.04 -12.38
C ALA A 59 -16.57 0.07 -11.75
N ILE A 60 -16.73 -1.22 -12.05
CA ILE A 60 -15.95 -2.29 -11.42
C ILE A 60 -15.55 -3.36 -12.42
N GLY A 61 -14.48 -4.09 -12.09
CA GLY A 61 -14.07 -5.29 -12.79
C GLY A 61 -13.31 -6.21 -11.85
N TYR A 62 -13.44 -7.53 -11.99
CA TYR A 62 -12.69 -8.48 -11.18
C TYR A 62 -12.29 -9.73 -11.95
N SER A 63 -11.28 -10.42 -11.46
CA SER A 63 -10.77 -11.66 -12.05
C SER A 63 -10.11 -12.55 -11.01
N ALA A 64 -10.13 -13.86 -11.26
CA ALA A 64 -9.22 -14.83 -10.68
C ALA A 64 -8.41 -15.48 -11.81
N SER A 65 -7.14 -15.77 -11.57
CA SER A 65 -6.22 -16.32 -12.58
C SER A 65 -5.08 -17.09 -11.90
N ASP A 66 -4.26 -17.81 -12.67
CA ASP A 66 -3.17 -18.64 -12.13
C ASP A 66 -2.04 -17.80 -11.48
N ASP A 67 -1.86 -16.58 -11.94
CA ASP A 67 -0.93 -15.61 -11.39
C ASP A 67 -1.61 -14.26 -11.11
N SER A 68 -1.00 -13.52 -10.19
CA SER A 68 -1.53 -12.27 -9.67
C SER A 68 -1.57 -11.16 -10.73
N ALA A 69 -0.53 -11.08 -11.58
CA ALA A 69 -0.42 -10.04 -12.61
C ALA A 69 -1.53 -10.19 -13.67
N THR A 70 -1.79 -11.42 -14.12
CA THR A 70 -2.89 -11.73 -15.03
C THR A 70 -4.25 -11.42 -14.41
N ALA A 71 -4.46 -11.74 -13.12
CA ALA A 71 -5.71 -11.41 -12.44
C ALA A 71 -5.97 -9.89 -12.42
N ARG A 72 -4.92 -9.08 -12.19
CA ARG A 72 -5.02 -7.61 -12.22
C ARG A 72 -5.32 -7.07 -13.60
N ALA A 73 -4.53 -7.46 -14.60
CA ALA A 73 -4.70 -6.99 -15.97
C ALA A 73 -6.13 -7.26 -16.46
N ASN A 74 -6.65 -8.45 -16.16
CA ASN A 74 -8.03 -8.82 -16.48
C ASN A 74 -9.07 -8.01 -15.69
N ALA A 75 -8.83 -7.73 -14.40
CA ALA A 75 -9.74 -6.92 -13.60
C ALA A 75 -9.82 -5.46 -14.11
N LEU A 76 -8.67 -4.85 -14.43
CA LEU A 76 -8.59 -3.51 -15.03
C LEU A 76 -9.25 -3.45 -16.40
N ALA A 77 -8.95 -4.43 -17.27
CA ALA A 77 -9.56 -4.51 -18.60
C ALA A 77 -11.10 -4.56 -18.51
N ARG A 78 -11.64 -5.46 -17.67
CA ARG A 78 -13.10 -5.58 -17.47
C ARG A 78 -13.73 -4.32 -16.87
N CYS A 79 -13.03 -3.64 -15.98
CA CYS A 79 -13.49 -2.36 -15.46
C CYS A 79 -13.56 -1.33 -16.60
N GLY A 80 -12.50 -1.20 -17.39
CA GLY A 80 -12.41 -0.24 -18.50
C GLY A 80 -13.38 -0.54 -19.66
N GLU A 81 -13.91 -1.75 -19.78
CA GLU A 81 -14.96 -2.08 -20.75
C GLU A 81 -16.27 -1.33 -20.49
N VAL A 82 -16.51 -0.89 -19.25
CA VAL A 82 -17.81 -0.34 -18.82
C VAL A 82 -17.76 1.11 -18.33
N THR A 83 -16.58 1.74 -18.32
CA THR A 83 -16.40 3.16 -17.95
C THR A 83 -15.51 3.91 -18.94
N LYS A 84 -15.51 5.24 -18.81
CA LYS A 84 -14.53 6.14 -19.46
C LYS A 84 -13.53 6.74 -18.47
N ASP A 85 -13.72 6.49 -17.17
CA ASP A 85 -12.80 6.94 -16.13
C ASP A 85 -11.65 5.94 -15.95
N ASP A 86 -10.59 6.40 -15.28
CA ASP A 86 -9.45 5.54 -15.00
C ASP A 86 -9.80 4.49 -13.95
N CYS A 87 -9.65 3.22 -14.33
CA CYS A 87 -9.77 2.09 -13.41
C CYS A 87 -8.48 1.89 -12.62
N ARG A 88 -8.63 1.61 -11.33
CA ARG A 88 -7.53 1.25 -10.43
C ARG A 88 -7.82 -0.03 -9.69
N ILE A 89 -6.78 -0.80 -9.36
CA ILE A 89 -6.93 -1.93 -8.45
C ILE A 89 -7.35 -1.38 -7.08
N PHE A 90 -8.41 -1.96 -6.53
CA PHE A 90 -8.92 -1.67 -5.19
C PHE A 90 -8.60 -2.79 -4.21
N SER A 91 -8.62 -4.05 -4.67
CA SER A 91 -8.32 -5.18 -3.80
C SER A 91 -7.60 -6.31 -4.54
N VAL A 92 -6.64 -6.92 -3.87
CA VAL A 92 -5.91 -8.11 -4.31
C VAL A 92 -6.08 -9.17 -3.23
N ASP A 93 -6.50 -10.37 -3.62
CA ASP A 93 -6.71 -11.50 -2.71
C ASP A 93 -7.61 -11.23 -1.50
N GLY A 94 -8.52 -10.25 -1.61
CA GLY A 94 -9.41 -9.82 -0.54
C GLY A 94 -8.80 -8.78 0.41
N GLN A 95 -7.56 -8.36 0.17
CA GLN A 95 -6.93 -7.26 0.88
C GLN A 95 -7.09 -5.98 0.06
N THR A 96 -7.57 -4.92 0.69
CA THR A 96 -7.73 -3.62 0.02
C THR A 96 -6.37 -2.95 -0.12
N VAL A 97 -6.10 -2.39 -1.30
CA VAL A 97 -4.90 -1.57 -1.50
C VAL A 97 -5.18 -0.17 -0.98
N ALA A 98 -4.37 0.30 -0.04
CA ALA A 98 -4.59 1.59 0.59
C ALA A 98 -4.35 2.73 -0.41
N GLU A 99 -5.34 3.60 -0.59
CA GLU A 99 -5.10 4.91 -1.20
C GLU A 99 -4.41 5.82 -0.18
N VAL A 100 -3.14 6.15 -0.43
CA VAL A 100 -2.41 7.10 0.42
C VAL A 100 -2.71 8.50 -0.04
N LYS A 101 -3.44 9.25 0.77
CA LYS A 101 -3.59 10.69 0.57
C LYS A 101 -2.25 11.38 0.83
N GLY A 102 -1.85 12.25 -0.10
CA GLY A 102 -0.64 13.06 0.02
C GLY A 102 0.64 12.46 -0.57
N LEU A 103 0.55 11.34 -1.30
CA LEU A 103 1.67 10.90 -2.14
C LEU A 103 1.92 11.87 -3.29
N SER A 104 3.18 12.00 -3.71
CA SER A 104 3.52 12.64 -4.98
C SER A 104 2.83 11.88 -6.12
N PRO A 105 2.50 12.55 -7.25
CA PRO A 105 1.87 11.88 -8.39
C PRO A 105 2.64 10.65 -8.88
N GLU A 106 3.98 10.69 -8.82
CA GLU A 106 4.84 9.56 -9.20
C GLU A 106 4.68 8.37 -8.26
N LEU A 107 4.66 8.60 -6.94
CA LEU A 107 4.48 7.53 -5.96
C LEU A 107 3.05 6.99 -5.95
N ALA A 108 2.07 7.86 -6.21
CA ALA A 108 0.70 7.42 -6.40
C ALA A 108 0.56 6.54 -7.65
N GLN A 109 1.25 6.87 -8.74
CA GLN A 109 1.29 6.03 -9.94
C GLN A 109 2.02 4.71 -9.67
N LEU A 110 3.16 4.76 -8.98
CA LEU A 110 3.91 3.57 -8.57
C LEU A 110 3.04 2.60 -7.76
N ALA A 111 2.26 3.12 -6.80
CA ALA A 111 1.32 2.35 -6.00
C ALA A 111 0.27 1.65 -6.87
N ARG A 112 -0.28 2.36 -7.86
CA ARG A 112 -1.30 1.83 -8.79
C ARG A 112 -0.72 0.73 -9.68
N ASP A 113 0.49 0.94 -10.18
CA ASP A 113 1.15 0.04 -11.12
C ASP A 113 1.65 -1.23 -10.44
N ASN A 114 1.94 -1.20 -9.13
CA ASN A 114 2.54 -2.31 -8.40
C ASN A 114 1.71 -2.78 -7.19
N THR A 115 0.40 -2.83 -7.37
CA THR A 115 -0.56 -3.29 -6.35
C THR A 115 -0.43 -4.77 -5.97
N ASP A 116 0.47 -5.52 -6.61
CA ASP A 116 0.89 -6.89 -6.28
C ASP A 116 1.83 -7.01 -5.12
N ALA A 117 2.66 -6.00 -4.92
CA ALA A 117 3.55 -6.03 -3.81
C ALA A 117 2.69 -5.85 -2.57
N ALA A 118 2.29 -6.98 -1.99
CA ALA A 118 1.40 -7.06 -0.85
C ALA A 118 1.92 -6.17 0.29
N ASP A 119 3.24 -5.93 0.36
CA ASP A 119 3.85 -5.03 1.33
C ASP A 119 4.31 -3.67 0.78
N LEU A 120 4.20 -3.38 -0.54
CA LEU A 120 4.24 -2.00 -1.04
C LEU A 120 2.87 -1.34 -0.81
N LYS A 121 2.44 -1.37 0.45
CA LYS A 121 1.24 -0.70 0.89
C LYS A 121 1.49 0.79 0.94
N GLY A 122 0.39 1.49 1.08
CA GLY A 122 0.41 2.91 1.23
C GLY A 122 1.33 3.46 2.33
N GLU A 123 1.46 2.73 3.44
CA GLU A 123 2.38 3.09 4.52
C GLU A 123 3.85 3.11 4.07
N VAL A 124 4.30 2.12 3.29
CA VAL A 124 5.68 2.06 2.76
C VAL A 124 5.97 3.24 1.83
N LEU A 125 5.03 3.61 0.97
CA LEU A 125 5.21 4.75 0.07
C LEU A 125 5.15 6.09 0.82
N ALA A 126 4.32 6.19 1.86
CA ALA A 126 4.29 7.37 2.72
C ALA A 126 5.62 7.55 3.47
N ASP A 127 6.21 6.47 3.97
CA ASP A 127 7.51 6.49 4.64
C ASP A 127 8.65 6.76 3.66
N TYR A 128 8.61 6.13 2.48
CA TYR A 128 9.52 6.45 1.39
C TYR A 128 9.48 7.94 1.05
N GLN A 129 8.29 8.53 0.89
CA GLN A 129 8.18 9.94 0.58
C GLN A 129 8.80 10.83 1.65
N LYS A 130 8.56 10.53 2.94
CA LYS A 130 9.05 11.30 4.09
C LYS A 130 10.54 11.11 4.36
N ALA A 131 11.14 10.01 3.90
CA ALA A 131 12.55 9.72 4.17
C ALA A 131 13.48 10.82 3.64
N GLU A 132 14.33 11.35 4.52
CA GLU A 132 15.26 12.45 4.23
C GLU A 132 16.58 11.96 3.59
N GLY A 133 17.00 10.74 3.91
CA GLY A 133 18.20 10.12 3.33
C GLY A 133 18.00 9.72 1.86
N ALA A 134 19.10 9.34 1.20
CA ALA A 134 19.03 8.82 -0.16
C ALA A 134 18.27 7.50 -0.16
N LYS A 135 17.37 7.30 -1.10
CA LYS A 135 16.35 6.25 -1.01
C LYS A 135 16.09 5.60 -2.35
N ALA A 136 15.75 4.32 -2.33
CA ALA A 136 15.33 3.59 -3.52
C ALA A 136 14.30 2.51 -3.18
N ILE A 137 13.43 2.24 -4.15
CA ILE A 137 12.48 1.12 -4.18
C ILE A 137 12.79 0.29 -5.43
N ALA A 138 12.95 -1.02 -5.25
CA ALA A 138 13.06 -2.00 -6.32
C ALA A 138 11.91 -3.00 -6.24
N MET A 139 11.44 -3.48 -7.39
CA MET A 139 10.30 -4.39 -7.49
C MET A 139 10.50 -5.42 -8.58
N SER A 140 9.88 -6.58 -8.38
CA SER A 140 9.78 -7.71 -9.29
C SER A 140 8.37 -7.79 -9.88
N SER A 141 8.26 -8.37 -11.08
CA SER A 141 6.98 -8.65 -11.74
C SER A 141 6.09 -9.64 -10.98
N ASP A 142 6.67 -10.41 -10.06
CA ASP A 142 5.96 -11.34 -9.16
C ASP A 142 5.49 -10.71 -7.83
N GLY A 143 5.72 -9.40 -7.64
CA GLY A 143 5.29 -8.66 -6.46
C GLY A 143 6.31 -8.61 -5.31
N ALA A 144 7.46 -9.27 -5.41
CA ALA A 144 8.53 -9.02 -4.45
C ALA A 144 9.06 -7.59 -4.60
N PHE A 145 9.45 -6.98 -3.48
CA PHE A 145 10.04 -5.64 -3.50
C PHE A 145 11.06 -5.46 -2.38
N GLY A 146 11.84 -4.39 -2.48
CA GLY A 146 12.74 -3.92 -1.45
C GLY A 146 12.80 -2.41 -1.47
N TRP A 147 12.83 -1.77 -0.29
CA TRP A 147 13.08 -0.35 -0.19
C TRP A 147 14.05 -0.05 0.95
N VAL A 148 14.90 0.95 0.73
CA VAL A 148 15.95 1.29 1.69
C VAL A 148 16.19 2.80 1.72
N VAL A 149 16.78 3.25 2.82
CA VAL A 149 17.37 4.58 2.99
C VAL A 149 18.86 4.42 3.31
N ARG A 150 19.72 5.20 2.65
CA ARG A 150 21.18 5.17 2.73
C ARG A 150 21.76 6.58 2.61
N ASP A 151 23.07 6.68 2.75
CA ASP A 151 23.81 7.95 2.68
C ASP A 151 23.91 8.51 1.25
N ASN A 152 23.87 7.64 0.23
CA ASN A 152 23.90 8.03 -1.17
C ASN A 152 22.97 7.17 -2.03
N GLU A 153 22.54 7.74 -3.16
CA GLU A 153 21.49 7.15 -4.01
C GLU A 153 21.95 5.85 -4.68
N GLU A 154 23.21 5.77 -5.09
CA GLU A 154 23.73 4.57 -5.75
C GLU A 154 23.70 3.36 -4.81
N GLN A 155 24.14 3.54 -3.56
CA GLN A 155 24.05 2.50 -2.55
C GLN A 155 22.60 2.15 -2.24
N ALA A 156 21.70 3.14 -2.15
CA ALA A 156 20.28 2.88 -1.95
C ALA A 156 19.72 2.00 -3.08
N ARG A 157 20.06 2.29 -4.34
CA ARG A 157 19.62 1.49 -5.49
C ARG A 157 20.14 0.05 -5.43
N GLN A 158 21.42 -0.15 -5.15
CA GLN A 158 22.02 -1.49 -5.08
C GLN A 158 21.39 -2.34 -3.98
N ASP A 159 21.21 -1.76 -2.78
CA ASP A 159 20.63 -2.46 -1.64
C ASP A 159 19.14 -2.73 -1.82
N ALA A 160 18.38 -1.82 -2.44
CA ALA A 160 16.97 -2.06 -2.77
C ALA A 160 16.82 -3.26 -3.71
N LEU A 161 17.67 -3.35 -4.75
CA LEU A 161 17.70 -4.50 -5.66
C LEU A 161 18.05 -5.79 -4.94
N ALA A 162 19.07 -5.78 -4.09
CA ALA A 162 19.49 -6.96 -3.31
C ALA A 162 18.37 -7.46 -2.39
N GLN A 163 17.65 -6.53 -1.75
CA GLN A 163 16.51 -6.88 -0.89
C GLN A 163 15.35 -7.45 -1.71
N CYS A 164 14.99 -6.84 -2.85
CA CYS A 164 13.98 -7.40 -3.74
C CYS A 164 14.34 -8.82 -4.21
N GLN A 165 15.60 -9.03 -4.60
CA GLN A 165 16.11 -10.32 -5.09
C GLN A 165 16.16 -11.43 -4.04
N THR A 166 15.94 -11.10 -2.76
CA THR A 166 15.81 -12.11 -1.70
C THR A 166 14.56 -12.97 -1.92
N TYR A 167 13.51 -12.40 -2.50
CA TYR A 167 12.20 -13.06 -2.67
C TYR A 167 11.69 -13.06 -4.12
N GLY A 168 12.16 -12.12 -4.95
CA GLY A 168 11.71 -11.96 -6.33
C GLY A 168 12.77 -12.27 -7.38
N LYS A 169 12.33 -12.28 -8.63
CA LYS A 169 13.18 -12.40 -9.82
C LYS A 169 13.03 -11.16 -10.68
N GLU A 170 13.99 -10.89 -11.56
CA GLU A 170 13.88 -9.77 -12.52
C GLU A 170 13.63 -8.39 -11.86
N CYS A 171 14.15 -8.19 -10.64
CA CYS A 171 13.98 -6.95 -9.90
C CYS A 171 14.55 -5.74 -10.65
N SER A 172 13.80 -4.65 -10.67
CA SER A 172 14.18 -3.38 -11.28
C SER A 172 13.83 -2.20 -10.37
N ILE A 173 14.61 -1.11 -10.47
CA ILE A 173 14.36 0.11 -9.67
C ILE A 173 13.12 0.82 -10.22
N GLN A 174 12.18 1.06 -9.33
CA GLN A 174 10.95 1.77 -9.65
C GLN A 174 11.00 3.25 -9.27
N ALA A 175 11.68 3.57 -8.17
CA ALA A 175 11.91 4.94 -7.74
C ALA A 175 13.24 5.05 -7.00
N SER A 176 14.00 6.13 -7.25
CA SER A 176 15.15 6.51 -6.43
C SER A 176 15.25 8.03 -6.31
N ALA A 177 15.81 8.50 -5.19
CA ALA A 177 16.08 9.91 -4.96
C ALA A 177 17.33 10.08 -4.10
N PRO A 178 18.14 11.14 -4.33
CA PRO A 178 19.24 11.48 -3.46
C PRO A 178 18.72 12.03 -2.12
N ALA A 179 19.60 12.09 -1.11
CA ALA A 179 19.25 12.69 0.17
C ALA A 179 18.77 14.14 -0.02
N MET A 180 17.68 14.51 0.67
CA MET A 180 17.18 15.87 0.64
C MET A 180 18.23 16.79 1.27
N LYS A 181 18.65 17.81 0.52
CA LYS A 181 19.53 18.86 1.05
C LYS A 181 18.62 19.96 1.60
N ASN A 182 18.68 20.18 2.91
CA ASN A 182 18.06 21.34 3.56
C ASN A 182 18.68 22.64 3.06
#